data_AF-A0A8D8BWE7-F1
#
_entry.id   AF-A0A8D8BWE7-F1
#
_cell.length_a   1.000
_cell.length_b   1.000
_cell.length_c   1.000
_cell.angle_alpha   90.00
_cell.angle_beta   90.00
_cell.angle_gamma   90.00
#
_symmetry.space_group_name_H-M   'P 1'
#
loop_
_entity.id
_entity.type
_entity.pdbx_description
1 polymer ?
#
loop_
_entity_poly.entity_id
_entity_poly.type
_entity_poly.pdbx_seq_one_letter_code
_entity_poly.pdbx_strand_id
1 'polypeptide(L)'
;MSDLPSSSSNPTKPPNESELMRILTDAPLARNFEATKCLLCYQDLEVDQGVILRDCFHIFCDPCLVQTIKVTIVFDVQVHCPQINGEQRCSTLLQEREIRSLLSGEDYERYERKCLEFAEGGNASSVHCLTKKCKGWIEVNGYVDSFVCSVCCQKNCLSCRVRFGK
;
A
#
# COMPACT_ATOMS: atom_id res chain seq x y z
N MET A 1 56.04 -5.71 -5.04
CA MET A 1 55.79 -4.65 -4.06
C MET A 1 55.35 -3.45 -4.85
N SER A 2 54.04 -3.21 -4.91
CA SER A 2 53.45 -2.08 -5.62
C SER A 2 52.22 -1.68 -4.83
N ASP A 3 52.22 -0.42 -4.44
CA ASP A 3 51.49 0.18 -3.34
C ASP A 3 49.96 0.12 -3.48
N LEU A 4 49.28 -0.13 -2.37
CA LEU A 4 47.83 0.04 -2.22
C LEU A 4 47.52 1.53 -2.02
N PRO A 5 46.49 2.09 -2.67
CA PRO A 5 46.05 3.45 -2.37
C PRO A 5 45.25 3.45 -1.06
N SER A 6 45.78 4.13 -0.05
CA SER A 6 45.10 4.43 1.21
C SER A 6 43.91 5.36 0.95
N SER A 7 42.70 4.81 0.91
CA SER A 7 41.46 5.60 0.90
C SER A 7 41.24 6.19 2.29
N SER A 8 41.68 7.44 2.48
CA SER A 8 41.34 8.26 3.64
C SER A 8 39.84 8.58 3.60
N SER A 9 39.05 7.85 4.38
CA SER A 9 37.67 8.21 4.66
C SER A 9 37.67 9.36 5.68
N ASN A 10 37.46 10.58 5.21
CA ASN A 10 37.20 11.73 6.07
C ASN A 10 35.95 11.44 6.94
N PRO A 11 35.99 11.69 8.26
CA PRO A 11 34.79 11.59 9.08
C PRO A 11 33.84 12.73 8.71
N THR A 12 32.71 12.38 8.08
CA THR A 12 31.63 13.32 7.77
C THR A 12 31.11 13.94 9.07
N LYS A 13 31.12 15.28 9.13
CA LYS A 13 30.54 16.07 10.23
C LYS A 13 29.10 15.60 10.52
N PRO A 14 28.70 15.43 11.79
CA PRO A 14 27.33 15.02 12.11
C PRO A 14 26.32 16.02 11.54
N PRO A 15 25.16 15.56 11.06
CA PRO A 15 24.15 16.45 10.50
C PRO A 15 23.70 17.47 11.55
N ASN A 16 23.46 18.70 11.12
CA ASN A 16 22.86 19.71 11.99
C ASN A 16 21.37 19.39 12.21
N GLU A 17 20.75 20.05 13.18
CA GLU A 17 19.36 19.81 13.58
C GLU A 17 18.35 19.93 12.42
N SER A 18 18.58 20.90 11.52
CA SER A 18 17.76 21.11 10.33
C SER A 18 17.83 19.93 9.36
N GLU A 19 19.04 19.41 9.12
CA GLU A 19 19.25 18.24 8.26
C GLU A 19 18.67 16.98 8.89
N LEU A 20 18.78 16.84 10.22
CA LEU A 20 18.20 15.73 10.97
C LEU A 20 16.66 15.73 10.85
N MET A 21 16.03 16.90 11.02
CA MET A 21 14.58 17.06 10.83
C MET A 21 14.14 16.69 9.42
N ARG A 22 14.93 17.09 8.40
CA ARG A 22 14.63 16.74 7.00
C ARG A 22 14.73 15.23 6.76
N ILE A 23 15.80 14.59 7.25
CA ILE A 23 15.99 13.14 7.16
C ILE A 23 14.82 12.37 7.78
N LEU A 24 14.36 12.77 8.97
CA LEU A 24 13.24 12.13 9.66
C LEU A 24 11.91 12.33 8.92
N THR A 25 11.70 13.52 8.35
CA THR A 25 10.52 13.86 7.56
C THR A 25 10.46 13.06 6.27
N ASP A 26 11.60 12.94 5.59
CA ASP A 26 11.74 12.30 4.28
C ASP A 26 11.93 10.78 4.37
N ALA A 27 12.25 10.26 5.56
CA ALA A 27 12.35 8.83 5.77
C ALA A 27 11.09 8.12 5.20
N PRO A 28 11.22 6.94 4.59
CA PRO A 28 10.06 6.18 4.15
C PRO A 28 9.21 5.72 5.34
N LEU A 29 9.86 5.14 6.36
CA LEU A 29 9.26 4.73 7.62
C LEU A 29 9.90 5.47 8.79
N ALA A 30 9.09 6.05 9.67
CA ALA A 30 9.55 6.64 10.92
C ALA A 30 9.62 5.55 11.99
N ARG A 31 10.72 5.51 12.73
CA ARG A 31 10.98 4.50 13.76
C ARG A 31 10.95 5.11 15.16
N ASN A 32 10.62 4.31 16.17
CA ASN A 32 10.63 4.74 17.57
C ASN A 32 12.06 4.99 18.06
N PHE A 33 12.25 6.13 18.73
CA PHE A 33 13.54 6.55 19.30
C PHE A 33 13.73 6.12 20.76
N GLU A 34 12.67 5.62 21.40
CA GLU A 34 12.67 5.10 22.77
C GLU A 34 11.92 3.76 22.82
N ALA A 35 12.31 2.91 23.77
CA ALA A 35 11.63 1.64 23.99
C ALA A 35 10.15 1.86 24.35
N THR A 36 9.27 1.05 23.78
CA THR A 36 7.82 1.19 23.92
C THR A 36 7.12 -0.16 23.73
N LYS A 37 5.80 -0.18 23.64
CA LYS A 37 5.02 -1.38 23.32
C LYS A 37 4.22 -1.17 22.04
N CYS A 38 4.10 -2.22 21.24
CA CYS A 38 3.17 -2.23 20.11
C CYS A 38 1.74 -2.00 20.61
N LEU A 39 1.03 -1.01 20.07
CA LEU A 39 -0.33 -0.71 20.53
C LEU A 39 -1.37 -1.77 20.12
N LEU A 40 -1.01 -2.71 19.23
CA LEU A 40 -1.91 -3.78 18.79
C LEU A 40 -1.69 -5.11 19.54
N CYS A 41 -0.43 -5.55 19.66
CA CYS A 41 -0.09 -6.84 20.29
C CYS A 41 0.58 -6.73 21.66
N TYR A 42 0.87 -5.52 22.14
CA TYR A 42 1.52 -5.24 23.43
C TYR A 42 2.93 -5.81 23.61
N GLN A 43 3.54 -6.35 22.56
CA GLN A 43 4.94 -6.77 22.56
C GLN A 43 5.85 -5.57 22.81
N ASP A 44 6.90 -5.78 23.61
CA ASP A 44 7.96 -4.80 23.82
C ASP A 44 8.73 -4.54 22.52
N LEU A 45 8.94 -3.27 22.22
CA LEU A 45 9.64 -2.76 21.05
C LEU A 45 10.84 -1.97 21.55
N GLU A 46 12.03 -2.46 21.24
CA GLU A 46 13.27 -1.72 21.45
C GLU A 46 13.34 -0.52 20.49
N VAL A 47 14.33 0.34 20.69
CA VAL A 47 14.64 1.42 19.74
C VAL A 47 14.74 0.84 18.32
N ASP A 48 14.16 1.55 17.36
CA ASP A 48 14.05 1.20 15.94
C ASP A 48 13.16 0.00 15.57
N GLN A 49 12.49 -0.68 16.51
CA GLN A 49 11.63 -1.84 16.22
C GLN A 49 10.15 -1.49 15.95
N GLY A 50 9.71 -0.31 16.36
CA GLY A 50 8.36 0.21 16.17
C GLY A 50 8.29 1.19 15.01
N VAL A 51 7.19 1.15 14.27
CA VAL A 51 6.83 2.12 13.24
C VAL A 51 5.92 3.17 13.86
N ILE A 52 6.29 4.43 13.72
CA ILE A 52 5.46 5.58 14.07
C ILE A 52 4.67 5.98 12.82
N LEU A 53 3.34 5.83 12.85
CA LEU A 53 2.48 6.33 11.78
C LEU A 53 2.47 7.86 11.78
N ARG A 54 2.71 8.50 10.64
CA ARG A 54 3.01 9.94 10.62
C ARG A 54 1.83 10.85 10.93
N ASP A 55 0.63 10.44 10.52
CA ASP A 55 -0.55 11.29 10.64
C ASP A 55 -1.21 11.22 12.03
N CYS A 56 -0.85 10.22 12.85
CA CYS A 56 -1.42 10.04 14.19
C CYS A 56 -0.42 9.72 15.31
N PHE A 57 0.86 9.51 14.99
CA PHE A 57 1.95 9.17 15.92
C PHE A 57 1.77 7.86 16.72
N HIS A 58 0.81 7.02 16.35
CA HIS A 58 0.63 5.70 16.96
C HIS A 58 1.74 4.73 16.53
N ILE A 59 2.18 3.88 17.47
CA ILE A 59 3.33 3.00 17.30
C ILE A 59 2.94 1.53 17.25
N PHE A 60 3.41 0.81 16.24
CA PHE A 60 3.14 -0.61 16.03
C PHE A 60 4.39 -1.36 15.58
N CYS A 61 4.44 -2.67 15.79
CA CYS A 61 5.49 -3.50 15.19
C CYS A 61 5.19 -3.79 13.71
N ASP A 62 6.24 -4.05 12.93
CA ASP A 62 6.14 -4.37 11.49
C ASP A 62 5.13 -5.51 11.22
N PRO A 63 5.17 -6.66 11.92
CA PRO A 63 4.24 -7.76 11.65
C PRO A 63 2.77 -7.37 11.82
N CYS A 64 2.45 -6.52 12.81
CA CYS A 64 1.09 -6.07 13.05
C CYS A 64 0.59 -5.20 11.91
N LEU A 65 1.36 -4.21 11.46
CA LEU A 65 0.96 -3.35 10.35
C LEU A 65 0.87 -4.11 9.03
N VAL A 66 1.84 -5.00 8.75
CA VAL A 66 1.80 -5.87 7.56
C VAL A 66 0.54 -6.72 7.56
N GLN A 67 0.18 -7.32 8.69
CA GLN A 67 -1.04 -8.13 8.80
C GLN A 67 -2.30 -7.27 8.64
N THR A 68 -2.34 -6.06 9.23
CA THR A 68 -3.43 -5.11 9.03
C THR A 68 -3.63 -4.80 7.55
N ILE A 69 -2.56 -4.48 6.81
CA ILE A 69 -2.62 -4.23 5.37
C ILE A 69 -3.17 -5.46 4.63
N LYS A 70 -2.62 -6.65 4.91
CA LYS A 70 -3.02 -7.91 4.24
C LYS A 70 -4.48 -8.29 4.47
N VAL A 71 -5.02 -8.02 5.66
CA VAL A 71 -6.43 -8.28 5.98
C VAL A 71 -7.33 -7.27 5.29
N THR A 72 -6.98 -5.98 5.33
CA THR A 72 -7.78 -4.92 4.71
C THR A 72 -7.98 -5.16 3.21
N ILE A 73 -6.92 -5.52 2.47
CA ILE A 73 -6.96 -5.72 1.01
C ILE A 73 -7.86 -6.87 0.54
N VAL A 74 -8.46 -7.62 1.46
CA VAL A 74 -9.50 -8.61 1.16
C VAL A 74 -10.84 -7.94 0.84
N PHE A 75 -11.11 -6.77 1.42
CA PHE A 75 -12.41 -6.08 1.31
C PHE A 75 -12.33 -4.57 1.01
N ASP A 76 -11.19 -3.92 1.22
CA ASP A 76 -10.97 -2.48 0.99
C ASP A 76 -9.49 -2.21 0.69
N VAL A 77 -9.15 -1.04 0.15
CA VAL A 77 -7.77 -0.62 -0.13
C VAL A 77 -7.30 0.54 0.76
N GLN A 78 -8.24 1.18 1.45
CA GLN A 78 -7.96 2.23 2.44
C GLN A 78 -7.57 1.60 3.78
N VAL A 79 -6.27 1.55 4.06
CA VAL A 79 -5.77 0.96 5.30
C VAL A 79 -5.76 2.00 6.42
N HIS A 80 -6.70 1.91 7.35
CA HIS A 80 -6.75 2.76 8.53
C HIS A 80 -5.72 2.35 9.60
N CYS A 81 -5.29 3.32 10.40
CA CYS A 81 -4.57 3.07 11.64
C CYS A 81 -5.38 2.11 12.54
N PRO A 82 -4.78 1.01 13.03
CA PRO A 82 -5.52 0.01 13.80
C PRO A 82 -5.78 0.42 15.25
N GLN A 83 -5.34 1.61 15.69
CA GLN A 83 -5.53 2.07 17.06
C GLN A 83 -7.00 2.28 17.40
N ILE A 84 -7.40 1.75 18.55
CA ILE A 84 -8.69 2.00 19.18
C ILE A 84 -8.43 2.70 20.51
N ASN A 85 -9.03 3.88 20.70
CA ASN A 85 -8.98 4.61 21.96
C ASN A 85 -10.38 4.56 22.62
N GLY A 86 -10.57 3.61 23.54
CA GLY A 86 -11.88 3.32 24.11
C GLY A 86 -12.85 2.80 23.05
N GLU A 87 -13.88 3.58 22.74
CA GLU A 87 -14.89 3.23 21.72
C GLU A 87 -14.56 3.80 20.33
N GLN A 88 -13.59 4.72 20.24
CA GLN A 88 -13.31 5.45 19.00
C GLN A 88 -12.09 4.87 18.27
N ARG A 89 -12.27 4.58 16.99
CA ARG A 89 -11.18 4.18 16.10
C ARG A 89 -10.45 5.40 15.57
N CYS A 90 -9.13 5.32 15.47
CA CYS A 90 -8.37 6.35 14.78
C CYS A 90 -8.80 6.41 13.30
N SER A 91 -9.08 7.62 12.79
CA SER A 91 -9.58 7.81 11.43
C SER A 91 -8.48 7.98 10.37
N THR A 92 -7.22 8.15 10.79
CA THR A 92 -6.09 8.35 9.86
C THR A 92 -5.82 7.11 9.02
N LEU A 93 -5.34 7.31 7.80
CA LEU A 93 -4.92 6.26 6.88
C LEU A 93 -3.40 6.07 6.95
N LEU A 94 -2.94 4.84 6.71
CA LEU A 94 -1.54 4.58 6.42
C LEU A 94 -1.19 5.24 5.08
N GLN A 95 -0.03 5.89 5.03
CA GLN A 95 0.45 6.54 3.82
C GLN A 95 1.03 5.50 2.86
N GLU A 96 0.96 5.79 1.57
CA GLU A 96 1.50 4.91 0.52
C GLU A 96 2.98 4.56 0.74
N ARG A 97 3.79 5.54 1.18
CA ARG A 97 5.20 5.30 1.51
C ARG A 97 5.39 4.33 2.68
N GLU A 98 4.48 4.32 3.65
CA GLU A 98 4.53 3.41 4.80
C GLU A 98 4.17 2.00 4.33
N ILE A 99 3.09 1.86 3.55
CA ILE A 99 2.64 0.59 2.96
C ILE A 99 3.72 -0.03 2.08
N ARG A 100 4.28 0.75 1.13
CA ARG A 100 5.35 0.30 0.22
C ARG A 100 6.59 -0.16 0.96
N SER A 101 6.91 0.46 2.09
CA SER A 101 8.13 0.13 2.84
C SER A 101 7.95 -1.03 3.81
N LEU A 102 6.72 -1.32 4.23
CA LEU A 102 6.37 -2.43 5.11
C LEU A 102 6.22 -3.76 4.37
N LEU A 103 5.71 -3.72 3.14
CA LEU A 103 5.42 -4.92 2.38
C LEU A 103 6.67 -5.44 1.64
N SER A 104 6.72 -6.76 1.47
CA SER A 104 7.62 -7.37 0.49
C SER A 104 7.24 -6.95 -0.93
N GLY A 105 8.15 -7.08 -1.90
CA GLY A 105 7.84 -6.76 -3.30
C GLY A 105 6.60 -7.50 -3.82
N GLU A 106 6.48 -8.79 -3.54
CA GLU A 106 5.32 -9.61 -3.92
C GLU A 106 4.02 -9.14 -3.24
N ASP A 107 4.07 -8.87 -1.93
CA ASP A 107 2.90 -8.40 -1.19
C ASP A 107 2.47 -7.01 -1.66
N TYR A 108 3.43 -6.15 -2.03
CA TYR A 108 3.15 -4.81 -2.53
C TYR A 108 2.55 -4.83 -3.95
N GLU A 109 3.05 -5.67 -4.86
CA GLU A 109 2.42 -5.88 -6.17
C GLU A 109 0.98 -6.39 -6.03
N ARG A 110 0.70 -7.21 -5.00
CA ARG A 110 -0.65 -7.65 -4.69
C ARG A 110 -1.51 -6.49 -4.17
N TYR A 111 -0.97 -5.61 -3.32
CA TYR A 111 -1.63 -4.39 -2.87
C TYR A 111 -1.98 -3.49 -4.06
N GLU A 112 -1.02 -3.16 -4.92
CA GLU A 112 -1.24 -2.31 -6.10
C GLU A 112 -2.33 -2.86 -7.03
N ARG A 113 -2.33 -4.17 -7.26
CA ARG A 113 -3.39 -4.83 -8.06
C ARG A 113 -4.76 -4.64 -7.43
N LYS A 114 -4.86 -4.71 -6.11
CA LYS A 114 -6.12 -4.47 -5.39
C LYS A 114 -6.55 -3.02 -5.47
N CYS A 115 -5.64 -2.07 -5.38
CA CYS A 115 -5.92 -0.64 -5.62
C CYS A 115 -6.48 -0.41 -7.02
N LEU A 116 -5.91 -1.05 -8.05
CA LEU A 116 -6.43 -0.98 -9.42
C LEU A 116 -7.82 -1.59 -9.54
N GLU A 117 -8.03 -2.81 -9.02
CA GLU A 117 -9.34 -3.47 -9.02
C GLU A 117 -10.41 -2.62 -8.31
N PHE A 118 -10.05 -1.95 -7.21
CA PHE A 118 -10.95 -1.08 -6.46
C PHE A 118 -11.22 0.24 -7.20
N ALA A 119 -10.23 0.83 -7.86
CA ALA A 119 -10.42 2.01 -8.70
C ALA A 119 -11.31 1.69 -9.92
N GLU A 120 -11.10 0.53 -10.55
CA GLU A 120 -11.93 0.03 -11.64
C GLU A 120 -13.35 -0.26 -11.15
N GLY A 121 -13.52 -0.99 -10.04
CA GLY A 121 -14.82 -1.34 -9.48
C GLY A 121 -15.58 -0.17 -8.83
N GLY A 122 -14.86 0.86 -8.37
CA GLY A 122 -15.40 2.10 -7.81
C GLY A 122 -15.95 3.06 -8.88
N ASN A 123 -15.56 2.88 -10.15
CA ASN A 123 -16.31 3.40 -11.27
C ASN A 123 -17.56 2.52 -11.44
N ALA A 124 -18.71 3.00 -10.95
CA ALA A 124 -20.02 2.40 -11.22
C ALA A 124 -20.36 2.26 -12.73
N SER A 125 -19.49 2.80 -13.59
CA SER A 125 -19.48 2.69 -15.04
C SER A 125 -18.58 1.56 -15.59
N SER A 126 -17.69 0.91 -14.85
CA SER A 126 -16.79 -0.07 -15.47
C SER A 126 -17.41 -1.47 -15.59
N VAL A 127 -17.20 -2.13 -16.74
CA VAL A 127 -17.68 -3.49 -16.99
C VAL A 127 -16.59 -4.34 -17.63
N HIS A 128 -16.23 -5.45 -16.97
CA HIS A 128 -15.25 -6.41 -17.47
C HIS A 128 -15.83 -7.31 -18.57
N CYS A 129 -14.94 -7.79 -19.44
CA CYS A 129 -15.27 -8.80 -20.42
C CYS A 129 -15.70 -10.13 -19.76
N LEU A 130 -16.75 -10.75 -20.30
CA LEU A 130 -17.31 -12.02 -19.85
C LEU A 130 -16.51 -13.25 -20.32
N THR A 131 -15.38 -13.05 -21.00
CA THR A 131 -14.50 -14.13 -21.44
C THR A 131 -13.57 -14.53 -20.29
N LYS A 132 -13.57 -15.82 -19.93
CA LYS A 132 -12.71 -16.33 -18.85
C LYS A 132 -11.25 -15.98 -19.13
N LYS A 133 -10.53 -15.48 -18.12
CA LYS A 133 -9.12 -15.06 -18.16
C LYS A 133 -8.82 -13.88 -19.11
N CYS A 134 -9.83 -13.23 -19.70
CA CYS A 134 -9.63 -11.98 -20.44
C CYS A 134 -9.55 -10.80 -19.46
N LYS A 135 -8.58 -9.90 -19.66
CA LYS A 135 -8.41 -8.70 -18.84
C LYS A 135 -9.05 -7.44 -19.44
N GLY A 136 -9.75 -7.57 -20.57
CA GLY A 136 -10.41 -6.44 -21.20
C GLY A 136 -11.60 -5.93 -20.41
N TRP A 137 -11.79 -4.62 -20.38
CA TRP A 137 -12.89 -3.92 -19.75
C TRP A 137 -13.29 -2.71 -20.58
N ILE A 138 -14.45 -2.13 -20.28
CA ILE A 138 -14.90 -0.85 -20.82
C ILE A 138 -15.42 0.03 -19.70
N GLU A 139 -15.38 1.34 -19.92
CA GLU A 139 -16.17 2.30 -19.16
C GLU A 139 -17.51 2.55 -19.88
N VAL A 140 -18.59 2.44 -19.13
CA VAL A 140 -19.99 2.57 -19.56
C VAL A 140 -20.51 3.92 -19.05
N ASN A 141 -20.52 4.89 -19.96
CA ASN A 141 -21.16 6.18 -19.71
C ASN A 141 -22.58 6.17 -20.27
N GLY A 142 -23.57 5.99 -19.39
CA GLY A 142 -24.98 5.87 -19.76
C GLY A 142 -25.40 4.43 -20.07
N TYR A 143 -26.34 4.25 -21.00
CA TYR A 143 -26.88 2.92 -21.33
C TYR A 143 -26.09 2.24 -22.45
N VAL A 144 -25.52 1.06 -22.15
CA VAL A 144 -24.80 0.22 -23.11
C VAL A 144 -25.35 -1.22 -23.05
N ASP A 145 -25.99 -1.66 -24.13
CA ASP A 145 -26.52 -3.03 -24.23
C ASP A 145 -25.44 -4.09 -24.47
N SER A 146 -24.44 -3.74 -25.28
CA SER A 146 -23.36 -4.66 -25.64
C SER A 146 -22.12 -3.92 -26.11
N PHE A 147 -20.97 -4.57 -25.99
CA PHE A 147 -19.69 -4.04 -26.47
C PHE A 147 -18.82 -5.15 -27.08
N VAL A 148 -17.89 -4.79 -27.96
CA VAL A 148 -16.85 -5.70 -28.46
C VAL A 148 -15.58 -5.46 -27.67
N CYS A 149 -15.04 -6.51 -27.05
CA CYS A 149 -13.81 -6.39 -26.27
C CYS A 149 -12.63 -6.10 -27.21
N SER A 150 -11.85 -5.05 -26.93
CA SER A 150 -10.64 -4.71 -27.68
C SER A 150 -9.50 -5.71 -27.52
N VAL A 151 -9.55 -6.57 -26.50
CA VAL A 151 -8.51 -7.56 -26.19
C VAL A 151 -8.77 -8.89 -26.90
N CYS A 152 -9.96 -9.49 -26.71
CA CYS A 152 -10.29 -10.81 -27.26
C CYS A 152 -11.25 -10.77 -28.45
N CYS A 153 -11.69 -9.58 -28.87
CA CYS A 153 -12.63 -9.36 -29.97
C CYS A 153 -14.00 -10.03 -29.82
N GLN A 154 -14.32 -10.55 -28.64
CA GLN A 154 -15.63 -11.15 -28.34
C GLN A 154 -16.66 -10.06 -28.04
N LYS A 155 -17.89 -10.23 -28.55
CA LYS A 155 -19.02 -9.36 -28.21
C LYS A 155 -19.58 -9.77 -26.86
N ASN A 156 -19.78 -8.83 -25.96
CA ASN A 156 -20.34 -9.02 -24.62
C ASN A 156 -21.69 -8.31 -24.58
N CYS A 157 -22.76 -9.03 -24.29
CA CYS A 157 -24.07 -8.46 -24.03
C CYS A 157 -24.22 -8.23 -22.53
N LEU A 158 -24.36 -6.98 -22.11
CA LEU A 158 -24.47 -6.59 -20.70
C LEU A 158 -25.87 -6.88 -20.17
N SER A 159 -26.89 -6.66 -21.00
CA SER A 159 -28.30 -6.90 -20.67
C SER A 159 -28.59 -8.39 -20.45
N CYS A 160 -27.97 -9.26 -21.26
CA CYS A 160 -28.16 -10.71 -21.17
C CYS A 160 -27.07 -11.45 -20.37
N ARG A 161 -25.97 -10.75 -20.01
CA ARG A 161 -24.75 -11.33 -19.38
C ARG A 161 -24.16 -12.54 -20.13
N VAL A 162 -24.16 -12.49 -21.46
CA VAL A 162 -23.58 -13.53 -22.33
C VAL A 162 -22.57 -12.94 -23.32
N ARG A 163 -21.65 -13.78 -23.80
CA ARG A 163 -20.72 -13.41 -24.87
C ARG A 163 -21.09 -14.10 -26.18
N PHE A 164 -20.86 -13.41 -27.29
CA PHE A 164 -21.09 -13.87 -28.66
C PHE A 164 -19.83 -13.67 -29.50
N GLY A 165 -19.43 -14.72 -30.17
CA GLY A 165 -18.24 -14.80 -31.01
C GLY A 165 -17.75 -16.23 -31.00
N LYS A 166 -17.18 -16.66 -32.13
CA LYS A 166 -16.77 -18.06 -32.35
C LYS A 166 -15.82 -18.55 -31.25
#